data_AF-A0A8J6BHD3-F1
#
_entry.id   AF-A0A8J6BHD3-F1
#
_cell.length_a   1.000
_cell.length_b   1.000
_cell.length_c   1.000
_cell.angle_alpha   90.00
_cell.angle_beta   90.00
_cell.angle_gamma   90.00
#
_symmetry.space_group_name_H-M   'P 1'
#
loop_
_entity.id
_entity.type
_entity.pdbx_description
1 polymer ?
#
loop_
_entity_poly.entity_id
_entity_poly.type
_entity_poly.pdbx_seq_one_letter_code
_entity_poly.pdbx_strand_id
1 'polypeptide(L)'
;MKNFYSLYYFCFFFQWVVLLLAVCSIHICNAKHSKSKNHHHGHHNPENTYCFSEEDLEDSPSMVVNHFVSSKMHWDRYSAVNMVPRLEEAERRSQRRRRASGDTCPQMNTLEQGKALNERSISPWTYRIDNDESRYPQKLAFAHCLCDHCISSESGRETSSLNSVLVKQTMLILRKRSCPYEATLSTFMLEYISVPVACTCSVPRY
;
A
#
# COMPACT_ATOMS: atom_id res chain seq x y z
N MET A 1 -19.84 72.16 8.83
CA MET A 1 -18.43 71.84 8.52
C MET A 1 -17.81 70.87 9.53
N LYS A 2 -18.38 69.66 9.74
CA LYS A 2 -17.81 68.63 10.64
C LYS A 2 -17.72 67.22 10.03
N ASN A 3 -18.18 67.02 8.79
CA ASN A 3 -18.26 65.69 8.17
C ASN A 3 -17.12 65.34 7.19
N PHE A 4 -16.26 66.29 6.83
CA PHE A 4 -15.13 66.01 5.91
C PHE A 4 -13.92 65.38 6.61
N TYR A 5 -13.63 65.75 7.86
CA TYR A 5 -12.51 65.19 8.62
C TYR A 5 -12.72 63.73 9.02
N SER A 6 -13.98 63.33 9.29
CA SER A 6 -14.32 61.95 9.67
C SER A 6 -14.16 60.98 8.49
N LEU A 7 -14.60 61.37 7.28
CA LEU A 7 -14.37 60.55 6.08
C LEU A 7 -12.88 60.45 5.72
N TYR A 8 -12.11 61.52 5.92
CA TYR A 8 -10.66 61.49 5.66
C TYR A 8 -9.93 60.52 6.59
N TYR A 9 -10.25 60.52 7.89
CA TYR A 9 -9.70 59.57 8.85
C TYR A 9 -10.15 58.14 8.56
N PHE A 10 -11.41 57.92 8.17
CA PHE A 10 -11.90 56.59 7.81
C PHE A 10 -11.20 56.03 6.57
N CYS A 11 -10.99 56.87 5.56
CA CYS A 11 -10.30 56.47 4.32
C CYS A 11 -8.81 56.18 4.57
N PHE A 12 -8.13 57.03 5.36
CA PHE A 12 -6.75 56.77 5.76
C PHE A 12 -6.61 55.50 6.60
N PHE A 13 -7.54 55.25 7.53
CA PHE A 13 -7.52 54.04 8.35
C PHE A 13 -7.72 52.77 7.49
N PHE A 14 -8.66 52.80 6.55
CA PHE A 14 -8.89 51.67 5.63
C PHE A 14 -7.68 51.42 4.73
N GLN A 15 -7.04 52.47 4.24
CA GLN A 15 -5.86 52.36 3.38
C GLN A 15 -4.64 51.80 4.15
N TRP A 16 -4.48 52.16 5.43
CA TRP A 16 -3.46 51.57 6.30
C TRP A 16 -3.74 50.11 6.67
N VAL A 17 -5.00 49.74 6.91
CA VAL A 17 -5.39 48.35 7.17
C VAL A 17 -5.15 47.46 5.95
N VAL A 18 -5.47 47.93 4.75
CA VAL A 18 -5.18 47.20 3.49
C VAL A 18 -3.68 47.04 3.27
N LEU A 19 -2.88 48.07 3.56
CA LEU A 19 -1.41 47.98 3.48
C LEU A 19 -0.85 46.98 4.50
N LEU A 20 -1.34 46.98 5.74
CA LEU A 20 -0.93 46.02 6.78
C LEU A 20 -1.29 44.58 6.39
N LEU A 21 -2.48 44.33 5.83
CA LEU A 21 -2.89 43.01 5.37
C LEU A 21 -2.06 42.54 4.15
N ALA A 22 -1.70 43.45 3.25
CA ALA A 22 -0.84 43.15 2.10
C ALA A 22 0.58 42.80 2.55
N VAL A 23 1.17 43.57 3.47
CA VAL A 23 2.50 43.31 4.05
C VAL A 23 2.51 42.00 4.86
N CYS A 24 1.44 41.72 5.61
CA CYS A 24 1.28 40.46 6.34
C CYS A 24 1.18 39.26 5.38
N SER A 25 0.46 39.41 4.26
CA SER A 25 0.38 38.37 3.22
C SER A 25 1.73 38.11 2.55
N ILE A 26 2.53 39.15 2.29
CA ILE A 26 3.89 39.02 1.74
C ILE A 26 4.83 38.33 2.74
N HIS A 27 4.76 38.67 4.03
CA HIS A 27 5.56 37.99 5.06
C HIS A 27 5.16 36.51 5.24
N ILE A 28 3.87 36.18 5.19
CA ILE A 28 3.39 34.80 5.26
C ILE A 28 3.82 34.00 3.99
N CYS A 29 3.79 34.62 2.82
CA CYS A 29 4.31 34.01 1.58
C CYS A 29 5.82 33.76 1.64
N ASN A 30 6.60 34.72 2.14
CA ASN A 30 8.06 34.55 2.31
C ASN A 30 8.40 33.50 3.38
N ALA A 31 7.62 33.39 4.45
CA ALA A 31 7.80 32.34 5.46
C ALA A 31 7.51 30.92 4.91
N LYS A 32 6.61 30.78 3.93
CA LYS A 32 6.36 29.49 3.25
C LYS A 32 7.42 29.12 2.21
N HIS A 33 8.15 30.10 1.66
CA HIS A 33 9.18 29.86 0.65
C HIS A 33 10.59 29.62 1.23
N SER A 34 10.72 29.66 2.57
CA SER A 34 11.96 29.33 3.29
C SER A 34 11.86 27.98 4.02
N LYS A 35 11.26 26.95 3.40
CA LYS A 35 11.69 25.58 3.67
C LYS A 35 12.91 25.32 2.80
N SER A 36 14.08 25.54 3.39
CA SER A 36 15.36 25.08 2.90
C SER A 36 15.19 23.68 2.32
N LYS A 37 15.44 23.52 1.02
CA LYS A 37 15.75 22.22 0.44
C LYS A 37 17.08 21.80 1.04
N ASN A 38 17.04 21.19 2.23
CA ASN A 38 18.18 20.45 2.72
C ASN A 38 18.36 19.31 1.72
N HIS A 39 19.41 19.41 0.90
CA HIS A 39 19.91 18.28 0.17
C HIS A 39 20.31 17.23 1.21
N HIS A 40 19.47 16.22 1.41
CA HIS A 40 19.84 15.02 2.15
C HIS A 40 20.92 14.32 1.35
N HIS A 41 22.16 14.68 1.65
CA HIS A 41 23.33 13.97 1.17
C HIS A 41 23.30 12.61 1.85
N GLY A 42 22.87 11.58 1.11
CA GLY A 42 23.09 10.21 1.53
C GLY A 42 24.56 10.05 1.93
N HIS A 43 24.80 9.55 3.13
CA HIS A 43 26.15 9.38 3.65
C HIS A 43 26.83 8.25 2.86
N HIS A 44 27.63 8.61 1.86
CA HIS A 44 28.42 7.67 1.08
C HIS A 44 29.62 7.16 1.91
N ASN A 45 29.67 5.85 2.15
CA ASN A 45 30.83 5.12 2.71
C ASN A 45 31.48 4.26 1.57
N PRO A 46 32.74 3.79 1.65
CA PRO A 46 33.53 3.32 0.51
C PRO A 46 33.09 1.97 -0.10
N GLU A 47 31.94 1.43 0.31
CA GLU A 47 31.32 0.21 -0.26
C GLU A 47 30.04 0.47 -1.08
N ASN A 48 29.77 1.71 -1.53
CA ASN A 48 28.58 2.07 -2.34
C ASN A 48 27.22 1.68 -1.70
N THR A 49 27.15 1.53 -0.37
CA THR A 49 25.90 1.26 0.34
C THR A 49 25.22 2.57 0.72
N TYR A 50 23.96 2.73 0.32
CA TYR A 50 23.15 3.90 0.63
C TYR A 50 22.24 3.62 1.82
N CYS A 51 22.25 4.52 2.80
CA CYS A 51 21.46 4.42 4.02
C CYS A 51 20.61 5.68 4.23
N PHE A 52 19.43 5.49 4.79
CA PHE A 52 18.37 6.49 4.93
C PHE A 52 17.86 6.51 6.38
N SER A 53 17.53 7.70 6.91
CA SER A 53 16.86 7.81 8.21
C SER A 53 15.37 7.46 8.09
N GLU A 54 14.68 7.28 9.22
CA GLU A 54 13.21 7.14 9.18
C GLU A 54 12.53 8.39 8.60
N GLU A 55 13.08 9.59 8.85
CA GLU A 55 12.53 10.84 8.30
C GLU A 55 12.63 10.87 6.77
N ASP A 56 13.75 10.41 6.20
CA ASP A 56 13.90 10.28 4.74
C ASP A 56 12.83 9.35 4.13
N LEU A 57 12.52 8.27 4.84
CA LEU A 57 11.52 7.28 4.44
C LEU A 57 10.09 7.80 4.53
N GLU A 58 9.80 8.67 5.51
CA GLU A 58 8.50 9.30 5.67
C GLU A 58 8.27 10.45 4.67
N ASP A 59 9.28 11.30 4.44
CA ASP A 59 9.17 12.48 3.58
C ASP A 59 9.11 12.12 2.08
N SER A 60 9.89 11.12 1.65
CA SER A 60 9.93 10.74 0.22
C SER A 60 10.15 9.24 -0.03
N PRO A 61 9.19 8.38 0.36
CA PRO A 61 9.35 6.93 0.22
C PRO A 61 9.58 6.49 -1.24
N SER A 62 8.93 7.14 -2.21
CA SER A 62 9.07 6.80 -3.63
C SER A 62 10.43 7.15 -4.20
N MET A 63 11.06 8.22 -3.74
CA MET A 63 12.42 8.60 -4.15
C MET A 63 13.44 7.58 -3.65
N VAL A 64 13.33 7.16 -2.39
CA VAL A 64 14.20 6.12 -1.81
C VAL A 64 14.02 4.80 -2.55
N VAL A 65 12.79 4.38 -2.80
CA VAL A 65 12.49 3.15 -3.57
C VAL A 65 13.11 3.19 -4.97
N ASN A 66 12.94 4.31 -5.70
CA ASN A 66 13.47 4.48 -7.05
C ASN A 66 15.00 4.55 -7.11
N HIS A 67 15.68 4.67 -5.97
CA HIS A 67 17.13 4.52 -5.92
C HIS A 67 17.58 3.08 -6.18
N PHE A 68 16.78 2.09 -5.73
CA PHE A 68 17.13 0.67 -5.81
C PHE A 68 16.53 -0.05 -7.03
N VAL A 69 15.53 0.54 -7.67
CA VAL A 69 14.88 -0.02 -8.86
C VAL A 69 14.81 0.98 -10.00
N SER A 70 14.66 0.47 -11.22
CA SER A 70 14.33 1.33 -12.36
C SER A 70 13.01 2.06 -12.12
N SER A 71 12.92 3.31 -12.55
CA SER A 71 11.66 4.07 -12.62
C SER A 71 10.57 3.39 -13.47
N LYS A 72 10.94 2.39 -14.28
CA LYS A 72 10.00 1.55 -15.04
C LYS A 72 9.39 0.42 -14.20
N MET A 73 9.79 0.25 -12.94
CA MET A 73 9.26 -0.78 -12.07
C MET A 73 7.87 -0.37 -11.56
N HIS A 74 6.88 -1.19 -11.91
CA HIS A 74 5.48 -0.96 -11.58
C HIS A 74 4.92 -2.14 -10.78
N TRP A 75 5.09 -2.08 -9.45
CA TRP A 75 4.58 -3.11 -8.56
C TRP A 75 3.05 -3.21 -8.57
N ASP A 76 2.36 -2.10 -8.89
CA ASP A 76 0.92 -2.03 -9.07
C ASP A 76 0.39 -2.96 -10.18
N ARG A 77 1.25 -3.46 -11.07
CA ARG A 77 0.86 -4.46 -12.08
C ARG A 77 0.74 -5.87 -11.52
N TYR A 78 1.35 -6.17 -10.36
CA TYR A 78 1.18 -7.46 -9.70
C TYR A 78 -0.23 -7.54 -9.08
N SER A 79 -0.92 -8.66 -9.29
CA SER A 79 -2.24 -8.91 -8.71
C SER A 79 -2.21 -8.76 -7.18
N ALA A 80 -1.16 -9.28 -6.55
CA ALA A 80 -0.95 -9.17 -5.11
C ALA A 80 -0.92 -7.73 -4.60
N VAL A 81 -0.50 -6.75 -5.40
CA VAL A 81 -0.47 -5.33 -5.00
C VAL A 81 -1.79 -4.65 -5.35
N ASN A 82 -2.28 -4.84 -6.58
CA ASN A 82 -3.47 -4.15 -7.06
C ASN A 82 -4.77 -4.54 -6.33
N MET A 83 -4.79 -5.70 -5.68
CA MET A 83 -5.96 -6.16 -4.91
C MET A 83 -6.04 -5.50 -3.53
N VAL A 84 -4.92 -5.05 -2.95
CA VAL A 84 -4.86 -4.54 -1.57
C VAL A 84 -5.88 -3.42 -1.30
N PRO A 85 -6.02 -2.36 -2.13
CA PRO A 85 -6.96 -1.27 -1.84
C PRO A 85 -8.41 -1.74 -1.74
N ARG A 86 -8.79 -2.76 -2.54
CA ARG A 86 -10.14 -3.33 -2.51
C ARG A 86 -10.36 -4.18 -1.26
N LEU A 87 -9.35 -4.92 -0.81
CA LEU A 87 -9.41 -5.73 0.40
C LEU A 87 -9.49 -4.86 1.66
N GLU A 88 -8.71 -3.79 1.74
CA GLU A 88 -8.76 -2.84 2.87
C GLU A 88 -10.13 -2.16 2.98
N GLU A 89 -10.77 -1.84 1.86
CA GLU A 89 -12.16 -1.34 1.85
C GLU A 89 -13.15 -2.42 2.31
N ALA A 90 -12.98 -3.67 1.87
CA ALA A 90 -13.83 -4.78 2.28
C ALA A 90 -13.72 -5.08 3.80
N GLU A 91 -12.50 -5.06 4.35
CA GLU A 91 -12.24 -5.24 5.79
C GLU A 91 -12.87 -4.11 6.63
N ARG A 92 -12.72 -2.86 6.18
CA ARG A 92 -13.39 -1.71 6.85
C ARG A 92 -14.92 -1.85 6.85
N ARG A 93 -15.50 -2.44 5.79
CA ARG A 93 -16.94 -2.75 5.73
C ARG A 93 -17.33 -3.93 6.62
N SER A 94 -16.51 -4.99 6.67
CA SER A 94 -16.80 -6.21 7.43
C SER A 94 -16.59 -6.05 8.94
N GLN A 95 -15.70 -5.19 9.39
CA GLN A 95 -15.55 -4.84 10.81
C GLN A 95 -16.85 -4.31 11.44
N ARG A 96 -17.76 -3.76 10.63
CA ARG A 96 -19.12 -3.35 11.07
C ARG A 96 -20.12 -4.50 11.16
N ARG A 97 -19.80 -5.67 10.60
CA ARG A 97 -20.62 -6.89 10.58
C ARG A 97 -19.79 -8.06 11.09
N ARG A 98 -19.74 -8.25 12.41
CA ARG A 98 -19.15 -9.46 13.01
C ARG A 98 -19.95 -10.69 12.56
N ARG A 99 -19.50 -11.36 11.51
CA ARG A 99 -19.79 -12.77 11.27
C ARG A 99 -18.53 -13.47 10.83
N ALA A 100 -18.01 -14.27 11.75
CA ALA A 100 -17.01 -15.28 11.48
C ALA A 100 -17.55 -16.21 10.38
N SER A 101 -16.87 -16.25 9.23
CA SER A 101 -16.98 -17.39 8.34
C SER A 101 -15.97 -18.40 8.85
N GLY A 102 -16.46 -19.46 9.48
CA GLY A 102 -15.62 -20.57 9.92
C GLY A 102 -14.94 -21.27 8.74
N ASP A 103 -13.85 -21.99 9.04
CA ASP A 103 -12.95 -22.72 8.14
C ASP A 103 -13.62 -23.94 7.45
N THR A 104 -14.88 -23.84 7.04
CA THR A 104 -15.58 -24.93 6.35
C THR A 104 -15.56 -24.71 4.85
N CYS A 105 -15.17 -25.75 4.10
CA CYS A 105 -15.20 -25.73 2.64
C CYS A 105 -16.62 -25.40 2.13
N PRO A 106 -16.78 -24.35 1.30
CA PRO A 106 -18.10 -23.96 0.80
C PRO A 106 -18.68 -25.03 -0.14
N GLN A 107 -20.00 -25.12 -0.16
CA GLN A 107 -20.70 -25.94 -1.15
C GLN A 107 -20.97 -25.09 -2.40
N MET A 108 -20.67 -25.65 -3.57
CA MET A 108 -20.86 -24.94 -4.83
C MET A 108 -22.30 -25.12 -5.30
N ASN A 109 -23.01 -24.00 -5.49
CA ASN A 109 -24.32 -23.98 -6.13
C ASN A 109 -24.16 -23.62 -7.61
N THR A 110 -24.90 -24.26 -8.50
CA THR A 110 -24.72 -24.15 -9.96
C THR A 110 -25.22 -22.82 -10.56
N LEU A 111 -25.88 -21.95 -9.77
CA LEU A 111 -26.57 -20.73 -10.24
C LEU A 111 -25.78 -19.42 -10.03
N GLU A 112 -24.47 -19.51 -9.86
CA GLU A 112 -23.65 -18.42 -9.34
C GLU A 112 -23.10 -17.49 -10.44
N GLN A 113 -24.00 -16.87 -11.19
CA GLN A 113 -23.66 -15.84 -12.18
C GLN A 113 -23.24 -14.54 -11.48
N GLY A 114 -22.12 -13.96 -11.89
CA GLY A 114 -21.63 -12.66 -11.37
C GLY A 114 -20.68 -12.74 -10.17
N LYS A 115 -20.36 -13.93 -9.67
CA LYS A 115 -19.33 -14.12 -8.62
C LYS A 115 -17.90 -14.01 -9.16
N ALA A 116 -16.97 -13.62 -8.29
CA ALA A 116 -15.56 -13.51 -8.63
C ALA A 116 -14.94 -14.89 -8.89
N LEU A 117 -13.83 -14.95 -9.65
CA LEU A 117 -13.19 -16.21 -10.03
C LEU A 117 -12.87 -17.11 -8.82
N ASN A 118 -12.40 -16.51 -7.73
CA ASN A 118 -12.01 -17.21 -6.52
C ASN A 118 -13.19 -17.88 -5.79
N GLU A 119 -14.41 -17.38 -5.98
CA GLU A 119 -15.64 -17.90 -5.34
C GLU A 119 -16.32 -18.99 -6.18
N ARG A 120 -16.11 -18.99 -7.50
CA ARG A 120 -16.68 -19.96 -8.44
C ARG A 120 -15.67 -21.04 -8.89
N SER A 121 -14.48 -21.05 -8.29
CA SER A 121 -13.46 -22.07 -8.53
C SER A 121 -13.82 -23.36 -7.79
N ILE A 122 -13.51 -24.51 -8.38
CA ILE A 122 -13.59 -25.81 -7.71
C ILE A 122 -12.52 -25.99 -6.62
N SER A 123 -11.48 -25.17 -6.62
CA SER A 123 -10.52 -25.02 -5.53
C SER A 123 -10.63 -23.58 -5.04
N PRO A 124 -11.67 -23.22 -4.28
CA PRO A 124 -11.98 -21.84 -3.96
C PRO A 124 -10.96 -21.23 -3.00
N TRP A 125 -10.79 -19.91 -3.06
CA TRP A 125 -9.87 -19.18 -2.18
C TRP A 125 -10.41 -17.84 -1.73
N THR A 126 -9.87 -17.38 -0.60
CA THR A 126 -10.01 -16.00 -0.14
C THR A 126 -8.66 -15.29 -0.19
N TYR A 127 -8.68 -13.96 -0.13
CA TYR A 127 -7.46 -13.17 0.02
C TYR A 127 -7.36 -12.62 1.44
N ARG A 128 -6.15 -12.65 1.99
CA ARG A 128 -5.80 -11.97 3.23
C ARG A 128 -4.66 -11.00 2.94
N ILE A 129 -4.66 -9.85 3.61
CA ILE A 129 -3.56 -8.90 3.48
C ILE A 129 -2.39 -9.38 4.34
N ASP A 130 -1.29 -9.74 3.69
CA ASP A 130 0.02 -9.92 4.29
C ASP A 130 0.67 -8.54 4.46
N ASN A 131 0.96 -8.14 5.69
CA ASN A 131 1.59 -6.87 6.01
C ASN A 131 2.97 -7.10 6.62
N ASP A 132 4.01 -6.67 5.91
CA ASP A 132 5.41 -6.82 6.31
C ASP A 132 6.11 -5.46 6.29
N GLU A 133 6.28 -4.85 7.46
CA GLU A 133 6.94 -3.54 7.64
C GLU A 133 8.40 -3.51 7.18
N SER A 134 9.03 -4.68 7.06
CA SER A 134 10.40 -4.81 6.55
C SER A 134 10.47 -4.88 5.03
N ARG A 135 9.36 -4.67 4.31
CA ARG A 135 9.27 -4.91 2.87
C ARG A 135 8.60 -3.75 2.14
N TYR A 136 9.03 -3.51 0.89
CA TYR A 136 8.31 -2.71 -0.08
C TYR A 136 7.99 -3.52 -1.35
N PRO A 137 6.73 -3.58 -1.82
CA PRO A 137 5.52 -3.07 -1.15
C PRO A 137 5.23 -3.79 0.18
N GLN A 138 4.78 -3.03 1.16
CA GLN A 138 4.54 -3.50 2.53
C GLN A 138 3.40 -4.51 2.59
N LYS A 139 2.27 -4.15 1.98
CA LYS A 139 1.05 -4.94 1.94
C LYS A 139 0.92 -5.70 0.64
N LEU A 140 0.61 -6.99 0.73
CA LEU A 140 0.34 -7.87 -0.41
C LEU A 140 -0.92 -8.71 -0.14
N ALA A 141 -1.72 -8.95 -1.16
CA ALA A 141 -2.88 -9.82 -1.10
C ALA A 141 -2.46 -11.29 -1.32
N PHE A 142 -2.54 -12.10 -0.27
CA PHE A 142 -2.16 -13.51 -0.27
C PHE A 142 -3.40 -14.40 -0.39
N ALA A 143 -3.43 -15.26 -1.40
CA ALA A 143 -4.47 -16.27 -1.56
C ALA A 143 -4.35 -17.37 -0.49
N HIS A 144 -5.50 -17.78 0.03
CA HIS A 144 -5.65 -18.89 0.99
C HIS A 144 -6.77 -19.80 0.50
N CYS A 145 -6.45 -21.07 0.26
CA CYS A 145 -7.45 -22.05 -0.16
C CYS A 145 -8.47 -22.25 0.97
N LEU A 146 -9.75 -22.32 0.62
CA LEU A 146 -10.84 -22.52 1.58
C LEU A 146 -11.12 -24.00 1.85
N CYS A 147 -10.57 -24.90 1.02
CA CYS A 147 -10.74 -26.34 1.10
C CYS A 147 -9.36 -26.99 1.00
N ASP A 148 -9.19 -28.15 1.62
CA ASP A 148 -7.98 -28.98 1.48
C ASP A 148 -8.02 -29.73 0.15
N HIS A 149 -9.22 -30.18 -0.24
CA HIS A 149 -9.49 -30.88 -1.48
C HIS A 149 -10.34 -30.03 -2.41
N CYS A 150 -10.53 -30.50 -3.65
CA CYS A 150 -11.37 -29.78 -4.62
C CYS A 150 -12.85 -30.12 -4.45
N ILE A 151 -13.71 -29.22 -4.91
CA ILE A 151 -15.15 -29.41 -5.02
C ILE A 151 -15.46 -30.11 -6.34
N SER A 152 -16.24 -31.20 -6.27
CA SER A 152 -16.76 -31.85 -7.48
C SER A 152 -17.81 -30.96 -8.14
N SER A 153 -17.69 -30.76 -9.46
CA SER A 153 -18.68 -30.03 -10.25
C SER A 153 -20.02 -30.74 -10.33
N GLU A 154 -20.07 -32.06 -10.08
CA GLU A 154 -21.29 -32.86 -10.11
C GLU A 154 -22.04 -32.79 -8.78
N SER A 155 -21.35 -33.03 -7.66
CA SER A 155 -21.98 -33.06 -6.34
C SER A 155 -22.05 -31.69 -5.65
N GLY A 156 -21.23 -30.73 -6.08
CA GLY A 156 -21.05 -29.44 -5.40
C GLY A 156 -20.36 -29.56 -4.04
N ARG A 157 -19.81 -30.74 -3.69
CA ARG A 157 -19.14 -31.02 -2.42
C ARG A 157 -17.67 -31.33 -2.61
N GLU A 158 -16.90 -31.09 -1.57
CA GLU A 158 -15.49 -31.48 -1.49
C GLU A 158 -15.31 -32.99 -1.72
N THR A 159 -14.30 -33.36 -2.50
CA THR A 159 -13.96 -34.75 -2.83
C THR A 159 -12.47 -34.99 -2.62
N SER A 160 -12.11 -36.09 -1.96
CA SER A 160 -10.72 -36.42 -1.64
C SER A 160 -9.90 -36.94 -2.83
N SER A 161 -10.47 -36.97 -4.04
CA SER A 161 -9.78 -37.44 -5.25
C SER A 161 -8.77 -36.43 -5.81
N LEU A 162 -8.86 -35.16 -5.40
CA LEU A 162 -8.04 -34.06 -5.90
C LEU A 162 -7.71 -33.07 -4.76
N ASN A 163 -6.54 -32.46 -4.81
CA ASN A 163 -6.08 -31.51 -3.79
C ASN A 163 -6.19 -30.06 -4.28
N SER A 164 -6.69 -29.20 -3.40
CA SER A 164 -6.59 -27.75 -3.57
C SER A 164 -5.16 -27.32 -3.20
N VAL A 165 -4.46 -26.68 -4.14
CA VAL A 165 -3.06 -26.28 -3.96
C VAL A 165 -2.85 -24.83 -4.35
N LEU A 166 -1.98 -24.14 -3.61
CA LEU A 166 -1.63 -22.74 -3.85
C LEU A 166 -0.86 -22.58 -5.18
N VAL A 167 -1.33 -21.67 -6.02
CA VAL A 167 -0.58 -21.16 -7.17
C VAL A 167 0.23 -19.96 -6.70
N LYS A 168 1.55 -20.03 -6.90
CA LYS A 168 2.48 -19.00 -6.44
C LYS A 168 3.12 -18.25 -7.62
N GLN A 169 3.23 -16.92 -7.49
CA GLN A 169 3.92 -16.04 -8.42
C GLN A 169 5.21 -15.54 -7.78
N THR A 170 6.31 -15.57 -8.53
CA THR A 170 7.58 -14.94 -8.11
C THR A 170 7.47 -13.42 -8.30
N MET A 171 7.78 -12.66 -7.26
CA MET A 171 7.67 -11.21 -7.24
C MET A 171 8.93 -10.59 -6.65
N LEU A 172 9.46 -9.55 -7.32
CA LEU A 172 10.58 -8.76 -6.81
C LEU A 172 10.08 -7.76 -5.76
N ILE A 173 10.81 -7.62 -4.66
CA ILE A 173 10.53 -6.68 -3.57
C ILE A 173 11.82 -5.96 -3.14
N LEU A 174 11.66 -4.91 -2.35
CA LEU A 174 12.76 -4.35 -1.56
C LEU A 174 12.62 -4.80 -0.11
N ARG A 175 13.69 -5.32 0.45
CA ARG A 175 13.80 -5.72 1.86
C ARG A 175 14.56 -4.64 2.63
N LYS A 176 13.93 -4.04 3.63
CA LYS A 176 14.55 -3.13 4.59
C LYS A 176 15.55 -3.91 5.46
N ARG A 177 16.75 -3.35 5.65
CA ARG A 177 17.84 -3.90 6.45
C ARG A 177 18.47 -2.77 7.26
N SER A 178 19.03 -3.10 8.42
CA SER A 178 19.86 -2.16 9.17
C SER A 178 21.09 -1.79 8.34
N CYS A 179 21.45 -0.51 8.36
CA CYS A 179 22.64 -0.04 7.69
C CYS A 179 23.91 -0.61 8.36
N PRO A 180 24.93 -1.07 7.61
CA PRO A 180 26.10 -1.75 8.18
C PRO A 180 26.95 -0.91 9.14
N TYR A 181 26.97 0.41 8.94
CA TYR A 181 27.81 1.33 9.71
C TYR A 181 27.03 2.18 10.72
N GLU A 182 25.69 2.18 10.66
CA GLU A 182 24.85 2.94 11.60
C GLU A 182 23.49 2.27 11.79
N ALA A 183 23.25 1.65 12.96
CA ALA A 183 22.08 0.81 13.18
C ALA A 183 20.73 1.56 13.18
N THR A 184 20.75 2.89 13.37
CA THR A 184 19.57 3.76 13.32
C THR A 184 19.12 4.08 11.89
N LEU A 185 19.99 3.83 10.90
CA LEU A 185 19.69 4.02 9.49
C LEU A 185 19.29 2.70 8.84
N SER A 186 18.53 2.82 7.75
CA SER A 186 18.06 1.68 6.96
C SER A 186 18.62 1.70 5.55
N THR A 187 18.98 0.52 5.05
CA THR A 187 19.29 0.28 3.64
C THR A 187 18.31 -0.74 3.07
N PHE A 188 18.29 -0.91 1.74
CA PHE A 188 17.40 -1.85 1.07
C PHE A 188 18.15 -2.80 0.17
N MET A 189 17.64 -4.02 0.07
CA MET A 189 18.13 -5.03 -0.86
C MET A 189 17.00 -5.59 -1.71
N LEU A 190 17.32 -5.93 -2.96
CA LEU A 190 16.41 -6.61 -3.86
C LEU A 190 16.27 -8.09 -3.45
N GLU A 191 15.05 -8.57 -3.34
CA GLU A 191 14.74 -9.95 -2.97
C GLU A 191 13.56 -10.46 -3.82
N TYR A 192 13.61 -11.73 -4.23
CA TYR A 192 12.48 -12.40 -4.88
C TYR A 192 11.72 -13.23 -3.85
N ILE A 193 10.41 -13.01 -3.76
CA ILE A 193 9.53 -13.76 -2.88
C ILE A 193 8.50 -14.56 -3.68
N SER A 194 7.98 -15.62 -3.08
CA SER A 194 6.95 -16.48 -3.65
C SER A 194 5.58 -16.12 -3.07
N VAL A 195 4.76 -15.39 -3.84
CA VAL A 195 3.47 -14.87 -3.39
C VAL A 195 2.32 -15.79 -3.84
N PRO A 196 1.47 -16.32 -2.94
CA PRO A 196 0.30 -17.08 -3.34
C PRO A 196 -0.77 -16.16 -3.95
N VAL A 197 -1.14 -16.42 -5.21
CA VAL A 197 -2.06 -15.57 -5.98
C VAL A 197 -3.41 -16.23 -6.27
N ALA A 198 -3.50 -17.56 -6.18
CA ALA A 198 -4.72 -18.31 -6.38
C ALA A 198 -4.61 -19.71 -5.76
N CYS A 199 -5.69 -20.49 -5.86
CA CYS A 199 -5.65 -21.94 -5.69
C CYS A 199 -6.04 -22.63 -6.99
N THR A 200 -5.46 -23.80 -7.22
CA THR A 200 -5.81 -24.68 -8.34
C THR A 200 -6.07 -26.10 -7.83
N CYS A 201 -6.63 -26.93 -8.69
CA CYS A 201 -6.97 -28.30 -8.39
C CYS A 201 -5.98 -29.24 -9.07
N SER A 202 -5.42 -30.20 -8.32
CA SER A 202 -4.40 -31.12 -8.83
C SER A 202 -4.61 -32.55 -8.34
N VAL A 203 -4.13 -33.52 -9.10
CA VAL A 203 -4.08 -34.92 -8.65
C VAL A 203 -3.12 -35.04 -7.45
N PRO A 204 -3.45 -35.86 -6.43
CA PRO A 204 -2.58 -36.09 -5.29
C PRO A 204 -1.23 -36.67 -5.72
N ARG A 205 -0.16 -36.31 -5.00
CA ARG A 205 1.15 -36.96 -5.15
C ARG A 205 1.19 -38.16 -4.21
N TYR A 206 1.44 -39.35 -4.77
CA TYR A 206 1.67 -40.58 -4.03
C TYR A 206 3.17 -40.87 -3.94
#